data_AF-A0A813IST3-F1
#
_entry.id   AF-A0A813IST3-F1
#
_cell.length_a   1.000
_cell.length_b   1.000
_cell.length_c   1.000
_cell.angle_alpha   90.00
_cell.angle_beta   90.00
_cell.angle_gamma   90.00
#
_symmetry.space_group_name_H-M   'P 1'
#
loop_
_entity.id
_entity.type
_entity.pdbx_description
1 polymer ?
#
loop_
_entity_poly.entity_id
_entity_poly.type
_entity_poly.pdbx_seq_one_letter_code
_entity_poly.pdbx_strand_id
1 'polypeptide(L)'
;AWGSTLPESWGAFDVVLAADVVYPTKDPTCLIALRDTILALCPLGSSTTLLLAYKFRTEWDLDFLKKEILPHFVVVEEELVEPALNGAGRRCQLFTCRRQGSPSGSDADSRMAPAST
;
A
#
# COMPACT_ATOMS: atom_id res chain seq x y z
N ALA A 1 -13.95 12.09 -3.20
CA ALA A 1 -12.89 11.20 -2.65
C ALA A 1 -12.75 11.52 -1.17
N TRP A 2 -12.72 10.52 -0.30
CA TRP A 2 -12.52 10.75 1.13
C TRP A 2 -11.05 11.10 1.37
N GLY A 3 -10.75 12.15 2.13
CA GLY A 3 -9.38 12.49 2.49
C GLY A 3 -8.44 12.80 1.30
N SER A 4 -8.95 13.36 0.19
CA SER A 4 -8.15 13.62 -1.03
C SER A 4 -6.92 14.50 -0.82
N THR A 5 -6.85 15.23 0.29
CA THR A 5 -5.72 16.07 0.64
C THR A 5 -5.65 16.16 2.16
N LEU A 6 -4.50 15.81 2.73
CA LEU A 6 -4.27 15.95 4.17
C LEU A 6 -4.15 17.44 4.52
N PRO A 7 -4.58 17.88 5.71
CA PRO A 7 -4.29 19.22 6.19
C PRO A 7 -2.78 19.47 6.19
N GLU A 8 -2.32 20.60 5.64
CA GLU A 8 -0.88 20.94 5.59
C GLU A 8 -0.23 20.90 6.98
N SER A 9 -0.99 21.26 8.02
CA SER A 9 -0.55 21.21 9.42
C SER A 9 -0.14 19.83 9.92
N TRP A 10 -0.55 18.74 9.25
CA TRP A 10 -0.18 17.38 9.63
C TRP A 10 1.22 17.00 9.16
N GLY A 11 1.78 17.74 8.19
CA GLY A 11 3.07 17.43 7.59
C GLY A 11 3.08 16.10 6.85
N ALA A 12 4.27 15.51 6.71
CA ALA A 12 4.47 14.19 6.11
C ALA A 12 4.67 13.13 7.19
N PHE A 13 4.21 11.90 6.92
CA PHE A 13 4.43 10.76 7.79
C PHE A 13 5.63 9.96 7.30
N ASP A 14 6.55 9.60 8.19
CA ASP A 14 7.62 8.66 7.87
C ASP A 14 7.08 7.23 7.78
N VAL A 15 6.15 6.87 8.66
CA VAL A 15 5.55 5.54 8.76
C VAL A 15 4.05 5.63 8.98
N VAL A 16 3.29 4.79 8.28
CA VAL A 16 1.86 4.57 8.47
C VAL A 16 1.65 3.13 8.91
N LEU A 17 1.00 2.93 10.05
CA LEU A 17 0.70 1.61 10.61
C LEU A 17 -0.77 1.26 10.39
N ALA A 18 -1.03 0.08 9.85
CA ALA A 18 -2.38 -0.42 9.61
C ALA A 18 -2.42 -1.89 10.03
N ALA A 19 -3.11 -2.18 11.13
CA ALA A 19 -3.21 -3.54 11.66
C ALA A 19 -4.66 -4.00 11.67
N ASP A 20 -4.95 -5.06 10.92
CA ASP A 20 -6.24 -5.73 10.90
C ASP A 20 -7.41 -4.82 10.49
N VAL A 21 -7.12 -3.79 9.68
CA VAL A 21 -8.07 -2.76 9.24
C VAL A 21 -8.88 -3.17 8.00
N VAL A 22 -8.44 -4.20 7.28
CA VAL A 22 -9.17 -4.79 6.15
C VAL A 22 -9.96 -5.98 6.66
N TYR A 23 -11.26 -5.83 6.78
CA TYR A 23 -12.18 -6.87 7.25
C TYR A 23 -13.57 -6.65 6.64
N PRO A 24 -14.45 -7.67 6.64
CA PRO A 24 -15.82 -7.53 6.16
C PRO A 24 -16.60 -6.48 6.97
N THR A 25 -17.01 -5.40 6.31
CA THR A 25 -17.83 -4.34 6.91
C THR A 25 -19.28 -4.49 6.45
N LYS A 26 -20.23 -3.94 7.21
CA LYS A 26 -21.64 -3.84 6.77
C LYS A 26 -21.82 -2.80 5.67
N ASP A 27 -20.93 -1.83 5.61
CA ASP A 27 -20.92 -0.74 4.63
C ASP A 27 -19.62 -0.79 3.81
N PRO A 28 -19.69 -1.14 2.51
CA PRO A 28 -18.50 -1.25 1.66
C PRO A 28 -17.80 0.10 1.43
N THR A 29 -18.47 1.23 1.68
CA THR A 29 -17.84 2.55 1.56
C THR A 29 -16.73 2.77 2.59
N CYS A 30 -16.76 2.05 3.72
CA CYS A 30 -15.70 2.12 4.73
C CYS A 30 -14.35 1.63 4.19
N LEU A 31 -14.33 0.53 3.42
CA LEU A 31 -13.07 0.05 2.84
C LEU A 31 -12.56 0.99 1.75
N ILE A 32 -13.46 1.57 0.94
CA ILE A 32 -13.08 2.61 -0.03
C ILE A 32 -12.47 3.82 0.68
N ALA A 33 -13.07 4.28 1.78
CA ALA A 33 -12.53 5.37 2.58
C ALA A 33 -11.18 5.02 3.22
N LEU A 34 -11.00 3.76 3.67
CA LEU A 34 -9.71 3.27 4.17
C LEU A 34 -8.63 3.32 3.08
N ARG A 35 -8.93 2.82 1.87
CA ARG A 35 -8.00 2.90 0.74
C ARG A 35 -7.63 4.36 0.46
N ASP A 36 -8.63 5.23 0.28
CA ASP A 36 -8.37 6.64 -0.03
C ASP A 36 -7.52 7.31 1.06
N THR A 37 -7.77 6.97 2.34
CA THR A 37 -7.00 7.46 3.49
C THR A 37 -5.55 6.96 3.46
N ILE A 38 -5.31 5.66 3.23
CA ILE A 38 -3.96 5.09 3.13
C ILE A 38 -3.19 5.75 1.97
N LEU A 39 -3.85 5.97 0.83
CA LEU A 39 -3.25 6.65 -0.32
C LEU A 39 -2.97 8.13 -0.03
N ALA A 40 -3.81 8.81 0.75
CA ALA A 40 -3.53 10.19 1.15
C ALA A 40 -2.33 10.29 2.11
N LEU A 41 -2.25 9.36 3.07
CA LEU A 41 -1.18 9.26 4.07
C LEU A 41 0.16 8.81 3.47
N CYS A 42 0.14 8.07 2.36
CA CYS A 42 1.33 7.68 1.62
C CYS A 42 1.29 8.31 0.22
N PRO A 43 1.66 9.59 0.02
CA PRO A 43 1.65 10.21 -1.30
C PRO A 43 2.55 9.51 -2.33
N LEU A 44 2.24 9.61 -3.62
CA LEU A 44 3.08 9.07 -4.69
C LEU A 44 4.49 9.69 -4.64
N GLY A 45 5.52 8.85 -4.73
CA GLY A 45 6.92 9.29 -4.71
C GLY A 45 7.43 9.70 -3.33
N SER A 46 6.60 9.60 -2.28
CA SER A 46 7.04 9.84 -0.90
C SER A 46 7.94 8.71 -0.37
N SER A 47 8.75 9.03 0.63
CA SER A 47 9.53 8.06 1.40
C SER A 47 8.74 7.35 2.49
N THR A 48 7.43 7.61 2.61
CA THR A 48 6.55 7.03 3.62
C THR A 48 6.51 5.51 3.49
N THR A 49 6.71 4.82 4.60
CA THR A 49 6.60 3.36 4.67
C THR A 49 5.23 2.99 5.23
N LEU A 50 4.48 2.16 4.52
CA LEU A 50 3.25 1.54 5.03
C LEU A 50 3.61 0.18 5.61
N LEU A 51 3.28 -0.05 6.89
CA LEU A 51 3.29 -1.37 7.51
C LEU A 51 1.85 -1.85 7.67
N LEU A 52 1.46 -2.84 6.85
CA LEU A 52 0.10 -3.36 6.80
C LEU A 52 0.06 -4.81 7.29
N ALA A 53 -0.49 -5.03 8.48
CA ALA A 53 -0.77 -6.36 9.01
C ALA A 53 -2.20 -6.78 8.63
N TYR A 54 -2.34 -7.93 7.97
CA TYR A 54 -3.59 -8.44 7.44
C TYR A 54 -3.84 -9.88 7.90
N LYS A 55 -5.07 -10.15 8.36
CA LYS A 55 -5.54 -11.48 8.68
C LYS A 55 -6.64 -11.89 7.72
N PHE A 56 -6.40 -12.96 6.98
CA PHE A 56 -7.39 -13.53 6.08
C PHE A 56 -8.65 -14.00 6.82
N ARG A 57 -9.81 -13.47 6.42
CA ARG A 57 -11.12 -13.92 6.92
C ARG A 57 -12.02 -14.45 5.82
N THR A 58 -12.02 -13.81 4.66
CA THR A 58 -12.89 -14.12 3.52
C THR A 58 -12.16 -13.95 2.20
N GLU A 59 -12.75 -14.38 1.08
CA GLU A 59 -12.20 -14.04 -0.24
C GLU A 59 -12.39 -12.55 -0.56
N TRP A 60 -13.38 -11.90 0.03
CA TRP A 60 -13.73 -10.52 -0.29
C TRP A 60 -12.73 -9.50 0.29
N ASP A 61 -12.31 -9.65 1.54
CA ASP A 61 -11.26 -8.82 2.14
C ASP A 61 -9.89 -9.09 1.51
N LEU A 62 -9.62 -10.34 1.09
CA LEU A 62 -8.43 -10.68 0.31
C LEU A 62 -8.42 -9.98 -1.07
N ASP A 63 -9.56 -10.03 -1.77
CA ASP A 63 -9.73 -9.36 -3.06
C ASP A 63 -9.56 -7.85 -2.93
N PHE A 64 -10.14 -7.24 -1.89
CA PHE A 64 -9.96 -5.83 -1.61
C PHE A 64 -8.48 -5.49 -1.39
N LEU A 65 -7.79 -6.25 -0.53
CA LEU A 65 -6.35 -6.05 -0.30
C LEU A 65 -5.56 -6.12 -1.61
N LYS A 66 -5.77 -7.18 -2.41
CA LYS A 66 -4.98 -7.46 -3.63
C LYS A 66 -5.32 -6.58 -4.82
N LYS A 67 -6.55 -6.08 -4.93
CA LYS A 67 -7.03 -5.32 -6.09
C LYS A 67 -7.12 -3.82 -5.83
N GLU A 68 -7.33 -3.40 -4.59
CA GLU A 68 -7.60 -2.00 -4.25
C GLU A 68 -6.49 -1.34 -3.43
N ILE A 69 -5.71 -2.08 -2.64
CA ILE A 69 -4.60 -1.51 -1.84
C ILE A 69 -3.25 -1.82 -2.49
N LEU A 70 -2.85 -3.09 -2.51
CA LEU A 70 -1.50 -3.51 -2.87
C LEU A 70 -1.05 -3.06 -4.27
N PRO A 71 -1.91 -2.94 -5.31
CA PRO A 71 -1.48 -2.46 -6.63
C PRO A 71 -0.91 -1.04 -6.64
N HIS A 72 -1.19 -0.23 -5.61
CA HIS A 72 -0.62 1.10 -5.49
C HIS A 72 0.74 1.13 -4.81
N PHE A 73 1.20 0.01 -4.26
CA PHE A 73 2.43 -0.08 -3.48
C PHE A 73 3.38 -1.12 -4.07
N VAL A 74 4.67 -0.85 -3.93
CA VAL A 74 5.71 -1.87 -4.05
C VAL A 74 5.87 -2.51 -2.69
N VAL A 75 5.60 -3.82 -2.62
CA VAL A 75 5.88 -4.63 -1.44
C VAL A 75 7.39 -4.86 -1.37
N VAL A 76 8.01 -4.29 -0.35
CA VAL A 76 9.45 -4.44 -0.06
C VAL A 76 9.70 -5.76 0.66
N GLU A 77 8.81 -6.11 1.58
CA GLU A 77 8.91 -7.30 2.41
C GLU A 77 7.51 -7.81 2.75
N GLU A 78 7.36 -9.13 2.76
CA GLU A 78 6.15 -9.82 3.21
C GLU A 78 6.56 -10.91 4.21
N GLU A 79 6.02 -10.81 5.43
CA GLU A 79 6.27 -11.78 6.49
C GLU A 79 4.99 -12.48 6.91
N LEU A 80 5.10 -13.78 7.15
CA LEU A 80 4.04 -14.56 7.78
C LEU A 80 4.25 -14.54 9.30
N VAL A 81 3.38 -13.84 10.01
CA VAL A 81 3.44 -13.71 11.47
C VAL A 81 2.58 -14.80 12.11
N GLU A 82 3.24 -15.69 12.84
CA GLU A 82 2.60 -16.71 13.67
C GLU A 82 2.29 -16.16 15.07
N PRO A 83 1.13 -16.48 15.66
CA PRO A 83 0.82 -16.06 17.01
C PRO A 83 1.76 -16.73 18.03
N ALA A 84 2.32 -15.94 18.96
CA ALA A 84 3.31 -16.38 19.94
C ALA A 84 2.81 -17.39 21.00
N LEU A 85 1.53 -17.73 21.01
CA LEU A 85 0.92 -18.67 21.96
C LEU A 85 0.26 -19.79 21.18
N ASN A 86 0.48 -21.03 21.64
CA ASN A 86 0.04 -22.36 21.14
C ASN A 86 -1.47 -22.54 20.80
N GLY A 87 -2.14 -21.53 20.28
CA GLY A 87 -3.53 -21.55 19.85
C GLY A 87 -3.62 -21.63 18.34
N ALA A 88 -4.70 -22.24 17.85
CA ALA A 88 -5.14 -22.30 16.46
C ALA A 88 -5.46 -20.92 15.84
N GLY A 89 -4.62 -19.91 16.06
CA GLY A 89 -4.75 -18.57 15.53
C GLY A 89 -4.42 -18.57 14.04
N ARG A 90 -5.34 -18.02 13.24
CA ARG A 90 -5.12 -17.86 11.80
C ARG A 90 -3.89 -16.97 11.58
N ARG A 91 -3.00 -17.41 10.69
CA ARG A 91 -1.77 -16.73 10.30
C ARG A 91 -2.07 -15.30 9.82
N CYS A 92 -1.23 -14.35 10.24
CA CYS A 92 -1.29 -12.95 9.81
C CYS A 92 -0.17 -12.72 8.79
N GLN A 93 -0.41 -11.88 7.79
CA GLN A 93 0.62 -11.43 6.84
C GLN A 93 0.95 -9.97 7.16
N LEU A 94 2.23 -9.66 7.31
CA LEU A 94 2.74 -8.30 7.46
C LEU A 94 3.39 -7.88 6.14
N PHE A 95 2.90 -6.78 5.56
CA PHE A 95 3.45 -6.19 4.36
C PHE A 95 4.17 -4.89 4.71
N THR A 96 5.44 -4.79 4.31
CA THR A 96 6.18 -3.53 4.29
C THR A 96 6.13 -2.97 2.88
N CYS A 97 5.51 -1.81 2.74
CA CYS A 97 5.11 -1.25 1.45
C CYS A 97 5.69 0.16 1.25
N ARG A 98 6.06 0.49 0.01
CA ARG A 98 6.41 1.86 -0.41
C ARG A 98 5.62 2.26 -1.64
N ARG A 99 5.23 3.53 -1.72
CA ARG A 99 4.47 4.04 -2.85
C ARG A 99 5.39 4.67 -3.89
N GLN A 100 5.71 3.94 -4.96
CA GLN A 100 6.49 4.51 -6.06
C GLN A 100 5.64 5.49 -6.86
N GLY A 101 6.22 6.65 -7.19
CA GLY A 101 5.71 7.47 -8.29
C GLY A 101 5.96 6.74 -9.61
N SER A 102 5.19 7.06 -10.66
CA SER A 102 5.53 6.63 -12.02
C SER A 102 7.00 6.97 -12.30
N PRO A 103 7.78 6.08 -12.95
CA PRO A 103 9.13 6.43 -13.38
C PRO A 103 8.99 7.67 -14.25
N SER A 104 9.58 8.79 -13.82
CA SER A 104 9.69 9.99 -14.64
C SER A 104 10.36 9.58 -15.95
N GLY A 105 9.63 9.65 -17.05
CA GLY A 105 10.18 9.41 -18.38
C GLY A 105 11.25 10.44 -18.70
N SER A 106 12.51 10.09 -18.52
CA SER A 106 13.66 10.85 -19.01
C SER A 106 14.88 9.93 -19.09
N ASP A 107 14.81 8.92 -19.96
CA ASP A 107 15.97 8.18 -20.47
C ASP A 107 15.64 7.62 -21.87
N ALA A 108 15.03 8.47 -22.70
CA ALA A 108 14.75 8.19 -24.10
C ALA A 108 15.32 9.30 -24.99
N ASP A 109 16.60 9.67 -24.79
CA ASP A 109 17.35 10.36 -25.83
C ASP A 109 18.86 10.24 -25.60
N SER A 110 19.51 9.25 -26.22
CA SER A 110 20.96 9.24 -26.55
C SER A 110 21.37 7.90 -27.18
N ARG A 111 20.83 7.57 -28.36
CA ARG A 111 21.52 6.69 -29.33
C ARG A 111 21.18 7.12 -30.75
N MET A 112 21.63 8.33 -31.13
CA MET A 112 21.82 8.66 -32.54
C MET A 112 23.21 8.15 -32.93
N ALA A 113 23.26 6.99 -33.58
CA ALA A 113 24.48 6.53 -34.23
C ALA A 113 24.69 7.35 -35.51
N PRO A 114 25.89 7.89 -35.79
CA PRO A 114 26.16 8.51 -37.08
C PRO A 114 26.30 7.42 -38.15
N ALA A 115 25.54 7.57 -39.24
CA ALA A 115 25.75 6.82 -40.47
C ALA A 115 27.15 7.12 -41.02
N SER A 116 27.99 6.10 -41.16
CA SER A 116 29.28 6.20 -41.84
C SER A 116 29.08 6.31 -43.34
N THR A 117 29.89 7.19 -43.96
CA THR A 117 29.99 7.46 -45.39
C THR A 117 30.70 6.34 -46.13
#